data_AF-B0DH21-F1
#
_entry.id   AF-B0DH21-F1
#
_cell.length_a   1.000
_cell.length_b   1.000
_cell.length_c   1.000
_cell.angle_alpha   90.00
_cell.angle_beta   90.00
_cell.angle_gamma   90.00
#
_symmetry.space_group_name_H-M   'P 1'
#
loop_
_entity.id
_entity.type
_entity.pdbx_description
1 polymer ?
#
loop_
_entity_poly.entity_id
_entity_poly.type
_entity_poly.pdbx_seq_one_letter_code
_entity_poly.pdbx_strand_id
1 'polypeptide(L)'
;MRSNRRPYQGPRTQLVVSIDIGTTFSAASVCILQPGTPPVFEEILRWPKQANPDAKVPSYGNRDQPASKSRLTPKFVHCRLICRS
;
A
#
# COMPACT_ATOMS: atom_id res chain seq x y z
N MET A 1 3.44 16.83 -11.69
CA MET A 1 4.57 16.22 -12.45
C MET A 1 4.09 14.89 -13.02
N ARG A 2 3.98 14.74 -14.35
CA ARG A 2 3.65 13.45 -14.97
C ARG A 2 4.87 12.54 -14.83
N SER A 3 4.79 11.53 -13.98
CA SER A 3 5.86 10.55 -13.82
C SER A 3 6.07 9.82 -15.15
N ASN A 4 7.29 9.86 -15.69
CA ASN A 4 7.67 9.25 -16.97
C ASN A 4 7.79 7.72 -16.86
N ARG A 5 6.76 7.06 -16.31
CA ARG A 5 6.75 5.61 -16.04
C ARG A 5 6.58 4.88 -17.35
N ARG A 6 7.42 3.88 -17.59
CA ARG A 6 7.29 3.00 -18.75
C ARG A 6 5.98 2.22 -18.65
N PRO A 7 5.31 1.95 -19.78
CA PRO A 7 4.22 0.99 -19.83
C PRO A 7 4.58 -0.34 -19.18
N TYR A 8 3.64 -0.93 -18.47
CA TYR A 8 3.82 -2.24 -17.90
C TYR A 8 3.92 -3.31 -19.01
N GLN A 9 5.00 -4.10 -18.98
CA GLN A 9 5.36 -5.09 -20.03
C GLN A 9 4.91 -6.52 -19.69
N GLY A 10 4.24 -6.74 -18.57
CA GLY A 10 3.83 -8.09 -18.17
C GLY A 10 2.70 -8.65 -19.04
N PRO A 11 2.52 -9.98 -19.06
CA PRO A 11 1.62 -10.65 -20.00
C PRO A 11 0.13 -10.52 -19.67
N ARG A 12 -0.22 -10.07 -18.46
CA ARG A 12 -1.60 -10.00 -17.97
C ARG A 12 -1.77 -8.89 -16.93
N THR A 13 -3.02 -8.51 -16.69
CA THR A 13 -3.37 -7.54 -15.64
C THR A 13 -3.03 -8.09 -14.25
N GLN A 14 -2.43 -7.24 -13.40
CA GLN A 14 -2.08 -7.60 -12.02
C GLN A 14 -2.45 -6.48 -11.05
N LEU A 15 -2.90 -6.85 -9.85
CA LEU A 15 -3.09 -5.91 -8.74
C LEU A 15 -1.81 -5.92 -7.88
N VAL A 16 -1.24 -4.75 -7.67
CA VAL A 16 -0.13 -4.54 -6.74
C VAL A 16 -0.64 -3.72 -5.56
N VAL A 17 -0.34 -4.20 -4.35
CA VAL A 17 -0.58 -3.47 -3.10
C VAL A 17 0.78 -3.21 -2.48
N SER A 18 1.07 -1.95 -2.18
CA SER A 18 2.23 -1.58 -1.37
C SER A 18 1.76 -1.16 0.02
N ILE A 19 2.48 -1.60 1.04
CA ILE A 19 2.20 -1.29 2.44
C ILE A 19 3.49 -0.74 3.04
N ASP A 20 3.41 0.48 3.56
CA ASP A 20 4.47 1.10 4.34
C ASP A 20 4.11 0.96 5.82
N ILE A 21 4.96 0.26 6.57
CA ILE A 21 4.76 0.00 8.00
C ILE A 21 5.81 0.80 8.77
N GLY A 22 5.44 1.99 9.21
CA GLY A 22 6.25 2.79 10.13
C GLY A 22 6.03 2.41 11.59
N THR A 23 6.88 2.93 12.47
CA THR A 23 6.71 2.80 13.92
C THR A 23 5.50 3.57 14.43
N THR A 24 5.24 4.76 13.89
CA THR A 24 4.14 5.63 14.30
C THR A 24 2.93 5.53 13.38
N PHE A 25 3.15 5.52 12.07
CA PHE A 25 2.10 5.48 11.06
C PHE A 25 2.36 4.40 10.01
N SER A 26 1.29 3.79 9.54
CA SER A 26 1.26 2.88 8.40
C SER A 26 0.41 3.46 7.28
N ALA A 27 0.71 3.11 6.03
CA ALA A 27 -0.02 3.54 4.85
C ALA A 27 -0.06 2.42 3.81
N ALA A 28 -0.98 2.52 2.85
CA ALA A 28 -1.01 1.62 1.71
C ALA A 28 -1.39 2.35 0.42
N SER A 29 -0.92 1.82 -0.69
CA SER A 29 -1.37 2.22 -2.02
C SER A 29 -1.58 1.02 -2.92
N VAL A 30 -2.46 1.18 -3.91
CA VAL A 30 -2.82 0.16 -4.89
C VAL A 30 -2.46 0.61 -6.29
N CYS A 31 -2.15 -0.34 -7.16
CA CYS A 31 -1.91 -0.11 -8.56
C CYS A 31 -2.44 -1.30 -9.38
N ILE A 32 -3.25 -1.01 -10.39
CA ILE A 32 -3.64 -1.99 -11.38
C ILE A 32 -2.66 -1.89 -12.55
N LEU A 33 -1.82 -2.90 -12.70
CA LEU A 33 -0.90 -3.02 -13.81
C LEU A 33 -1.65 -3.56 -15.03
N GLN A 34 -1.79 -2.75 -16.07
CA GLN A 34 -2.37 -3.15 -17.34
C GLN A 34 -1.29 -3.19 -18.42
N PRO A 35 -1.16 -4.28 -19.20
CA PRO A 35 -0.18 -4.37 -20.28
C PRO A 35 -0.27 -3.17 -21.23
N GLY A 36 0.85 -2.55 -21.55
CA GLY A 36 0.91 -1.40 -22.46
C GLY A 36 0.49 -0.06 -21.84
N THR A 37 0.10 -0.01 -20.56
CA THR A 37 -0.28 1.24 -19.88
C THR A 37 0.74 1.60 -18.78
N PRO A 38 1.15 2.87 -18.66
CA PRO A 38 1.96 3.33 -17.53
C PRO A 38 1.24 3.08 -16.20
N PRO A 39 1.88 2.44 -15.21
CA PRO A 39 1.25 2.15 -13.93
C PRO A 39 0.91 3.44 -13.17
N VAL A 40 -0.28 3.49 -12.56
CA VAL A 40 -0.74 4.58 -11.69
C VAL A 40 -0.96 4.02 -10.28
N PHE A 41 -0.40 4.68 -9.28
CA PHE A 41 -0.54 4.28 -7.87
C PHE A 41 -1.54 5.22 -7.22
N GLU A 42 -2.48 4.65 -6.47
CA GLU A 42 -3.52 5.35 -5.73
C GLU A 42 -3.38 5.04 -4.25
N GLU A 43 -3.34 6.07 -3.41
CA GLU A 43 -3.25 5.90 -1.96
C GLU A 43 -4.61 5.50 -1.38
N ILE A 44 -4.59 4.64 -0.35
CA ILE A 44 -5.78 4.31 0.41
C ILE A 44 -6.06 5.41 1.43
N LEU A 45 -7.03 6.27 1.12
CA LEU A 45 -7.36 7.45 1.93
C LEU A 45 -8.36 7.18 3.06
N ARG A 46 -9.00 6.02 3.07
CA ARG A 46 -9.99 5.68 4.09
C ARG A 46 -9.91 4.22 4.49
N TRP A 47 -9.65 4.02 5.77
CA TRP A 47 -9.59 2.72 6.40
C TRP A 47 -10.84 2.45 7.23
N PRO A 48 -11.25 1.18 7.40
CA PRO A 48 -12.33 0.84 8.32
C PRO A 48 -12.05 1.40 9.72
N LYS A 49 -13.04 2.04 10.34
CA LYS A 49 -12.96 2.64 11.69
C LYS A 49 -11.97 3.80 11.83
N GLN A 50 -11.48 4.36 10.73
CA GLN A 50 -10.70 5.60 10.76
C GLN A 50 -11.63 6.78 11.04
N ALA A 51 -11.31 7.58 12.06
CA ALA A 51 -12.13 8.73 12.46
C ALA A 51 -12.21 9.78 11.35
N ASN A 52 -11.06 10.16 10.79
CA ASN A 52 -10.94 11.12 9.71
C ASN A 52 -10.25 10.47 8.50
N PRO A 53 -10.69 10.72 7.25
CA PRO A 53 -9.97 10.24 6.07
C PRO A 53 -8.53 10.76 6.08
N ASP A 54 -7.57 9.86 5.96
CA ASP A 54 -6.14 10.14 5.83
C ASP A 54 -5.45 8.92 5.18
N ALA A 55 -4.43 9.18 4.35
CA ALA A 55 -3.62 8.12 3.75
C ALA A 55 -2.84 7.30 4.80
N LYS A 56 -2.56 7.91 5.95
CA LYS A 56 -1.81 7.32 7.06
C LYS A 56 -2.75 6.95 8.21
N VAL A 57 -2.50 5.79 8.80
CA VAL A 57 -3.16 5.33 10.03
C VAL A 57 -2.13 5.07 11.12
N PRO A 58 -2.42 5.32 12.40
CA PRO A 58 -1.50 4.97 13.49
C PRO A 58 -1.15 3.47 13.48
N SER A 59 0.14 3.13 13.55
CA SER A 59 0.61 1.73 13.49
C SER A 59 0.25 0.91 14.73
N TYR A 60 0.06 1.58 15.87
CA TYR A 60 -0.43 0.99 17.10
C TYR A 60 -1.66 1.78 17.57
N GLY A 61 -2.73 1.07 17.94
CA GLY A 61 -3.95 1.68 18.46
C GLY A 61 -3.91 1.83 19.98
N ASN A 62 -4.30 3.00 20.50
CA ASN A 62 -4.69 3.12 21.91
C ASN A 62 -6.01 2.36 22.13
N ARG A 63 -6.05 1.61 23.24
CA ARG A 63 -7.08 0.62 23.59
C ARG A 63 -8.45 1.27 23.82
N ASP A 64 -9.43 0.88 23.01
CA ASP A 64 -10.80 0.58 23.43
C ASP A 64 -11.40 -0.59 22.61
N GLN A 65 -10.53 -1.47 22.10
CA GLN A 65 -10.91 -2.72 21.43
C GLN A 65 -10.02 -3.84 22.01
N PRO A 66 -10.58 -4.97 22.49
CA PRO A 66 -9.77 -6.04 23.05
C PRO A 66 -8.82 -6.56 21.98
N ALA A 67 -7.54 -6.23 22.14
CA ALA A 67 -6.48 -6.65 21.25
C ALA A 67 -6.37 -8.18 21.32
N SER A 68 -6.91 -8.90 20.34
CA SER A 68 -6.45 -10.25 20.05
C SER A 68 -4.99 -10.12 19.68
N LYS A 69 -4.09 -10.46 20.61
CA LYS A 69 -2.63 -10.43 20.43
C LYS A 69 -2.23 -11.49 19.40
N SER A 70 -2.46 -11.24 18.12
CA SER A 70 -1.71 -11.93 17.08
C SER A 70 -0.39 -11.19 16.92
N ARG A 71 0.68 -11.80 17.43
CA ARG A 71 2.06 -11.44 17.12
C ARG A 71 2.19 -11.42 15.59
N LEU A 72 2.11 -10.23 14.99
CA LEU A 72 2.38 -10.05 13.57
C LEU A 72 3.88 -10.30 13.39
N THR A 73 4.23 -11.48 12.93
CA THR A 73 5.57 -11.69 12.37
C THR A 73 5.66 -10.78 11.14
N PRO A 74 6.70 -9.94 11.02
CA PRO A 74 6.85 -9.08 9.87
C PRO A 74 7.10 -9.96 8.65
N LYS A 75 6.04 -10.26 7.89
CA LYS A 75 6.20 -10.69 6.51
C LYS A 75 6.57 -9.43 5.74
N PHE A 76 7.87 -9.26 5.51
CA PHE A 76 8.38 -8.29 4.55
C PHE A 76 7.73 -8.58 3.19
N VAL A 77 6.62 -7.91 2.87
CA VAL A 77 6.14 -7.83 1.48
C VAL A 77 7.03 -6.77 0.83
N HIS A 78 8.11 -7.26 0.27
CA HIS A 78 9.12 -6.48 -0.41
C HIS A 78 8.51 -5.92 -1.69
N CYS A 79 7.93 -4.71 -1.65
CA CYS A 79 7.72 -3.92 -2.86
C CYS A 79 9.04 -3.23 -3.25
N ARG A 80 10.11 -4.01 -3.47
CA ARG A 80 11.23 -3.50 -4.27
C ARG A 80 10.90 -3.73 -5.74
N LEU A 81 11.16 -2.70 -6.53
CA LEU A 81 11.45 -2.78 -7.95
C LEU A 81 10.30 -3.28 -8.86
N ILE A 82 9.26 -2.47 -9.03
CA ILE A 82 8.46 -2.53 -10.29
C ILE A 82 8.67 -1.29 -11.15
N CYS A 83 9.40 -0.26 -10.67
CA CYS A 83 9.61 0.99 -11.41
C CYS A 83 11.08 1.38 -11.66
N ARG A 84 12.05 0.47 -11.47
CA ARG A 84 13.46 0.70 -11.86
C ARG A 84 14.02 -0.48 -12.66
N SER A 85 13.53 -0.65 -13.89
CA SER A 85 14.16 -1.41 -14.98
C SER A 85 13.68 -0.88 -16.32
#